data_AF-Q7PAQ1-F1
#
_entry.id   AF-Q7PAQ1-F1
#
_cell.length_a   1.000
_cell.length_b   1.000
_cell.length_c   1.000
_cell.angle_alpha   90.00
_cell.angle_beta   90.00
_cell.angle_gamma   90.00
#
_symmetry.space_group_name_H-M   'P 1'
#
loop_
_entity.id
_entity.type
_entity.pdbx_description
1 polymer ?
#
loop_
_entity_poly.entity_id
_entity_poly.type
_entity_poly.pdbx_seq_one_letter_code
_entity_poly.pdbx_strand_id
1 'polypeptide(L)' 'MIIDLFEDWWKKQQNLKLIATGRRIVHGEKIFNKLVIVNEKVSEDLRPLIPLSPLHQPYNLQVLALFLQK' A
#
# COMPACT_ATOMS: atom_id res chain seq x y z
N MET A 1 -4.40 -11.03 -12.11
CA MET A 1 -4.60 -9.56 -12.14
C MET A 1 -3.25 -8.86 -12.27
N ILE A 2 -3.20 -7.58 -12.67
CA ILE A 2 -1.94 -6.83 -12.81
C ILE A 2 -1.08 -6.82 -11.53
N ILE A 3 -1.74 -6.95 -10.37
CA ILE A 3 -1.08 -6.98 -9.06
C ILE A 3 -0.24 -8.24 -8.83
N ASP A 4 -0.71 -9.40 -9.33
CA ASP A 4 0.00 -10.67 -9.18
C ASP A 4 1.27 -10.67 -10.04
N LEU A 5 1.19 -10.09 -11.25
CA LEU A 5 2.35 -9.89 -12.12
C LEU A 5 3.39 -8.97 -11.46
N PHE A 6 2.93 -7.90 -10.80
CA PHE A 6 3.82 -7.02 -10.05
C PHE A 6 4.45 -7.74 -8.85
N GLU A 7 3.69 -8.53 -8.10
CA GLU A 7 4.20 -9.30 -6.96
C GLU A 7 5.29 -10.29 -7.39
N ASP A 8 5.06 -11.03 -8.47
CA ASP A 8 6.03 -11.97 -9.03
C ASP A 8 7.32 -11.26 -9.47
N TRP A 9 7.18 -10.09 -10.10
CA TRP A 9 8.32 -9.27 -10.46
C TRP A 9 9.04 -8.74 -9.21
N TRP A 10 8.31 -8.20 -8.23
CA TRP A 10 8.84 -7.60 -7.01
C TRP A 10 9.69 -8.57 -6.19
N LYS A 11 9.21 -9.82 -6.04
CA LYS A 11 9.93 -10.90 -5.34
C LYS A 11 11.25 -11.26 -6.01
N LYS A 12 11.40 -11.06 -7.32
CA LYS A 12 12.64 -11.36 -8.08
C LYS A 12 13.70 -10.26 -7.96
N GLN A 13 13.39 -9.09 -7.43
CA GLN A 13 14.32 -7.96 -7.38
C GLN A 13 15.34 -8.08 -6.23
N GLN A 14 16.34 -8.94 -6.37
CA GLN A 14 17.36 -9.18 -5.33
C GLN A 14 18.35 -8.01 -5.15
N ASN A 15 18.71 -7.32 -6.24
CA ASN A 15 19.76 -6.29 -6.24
C ASN A 15 19.23 -4.85 -6.32
N LEU A 16 17.90 -4.67 -6.20
CA LEU A 16 17.30 -3.35 -6.26
C LEU A 16 17.48 -2.63 -4.91
N LYS A 17 18.30 -1.57 -4.89
CA LYS A 17 18.45 -0.69 -3.72
C LYS A 17 17.32 0.34 -3.70
N LEU A 18 16.13 -0.09 -3.26
CA LEU A 18 14.99 0.79 -3.08
C LEU A 18 15.19 1.66 -1.82
N ILE A 19 15.08 2.98 -1.95
CA ILE A 19 15.23 3.92 -0.84
C ILE A 19 13.87 4.33 -0.26
N ALA A 20 12.87 4.53 -1.13
CA ALA A 20 11.50 4.84 -0.74
C ALA A 20 10.53 4.60 -1.91
N THR A 21 9.25 4.40 -1.58
CA THR A 21 8.14 4.54 -2.54
C THR A 21 7.07 5.44 -1.92
N GLY A 22 6.42 6.23 -2.78
CA GLY A 22 5.24 7.00 -2.41
C GLY A 22 4.00 6.35 -2.99
N ARG A 23 2.92 6.28 -2.21
CA ARG A 23 1.64 5.73 -2.69
C ARG A 23 0.49 6.65 -2.38
N ARG A 24 -0.40 6.79 -3.35
CA ARG A 24 -1.60 7.62 -3.25
C ARG A 24 -2.76 6.76 -2.78
N ILE A 25 -3.29 7.09 -1.61
CA ILE A 25 -4.52 6.50 -1.07
C ILE A 25 -5.64 7.51 -1.30
N VAL A 26 -6.79 7.03 -1.79
CA VAL A 26 -7.92 7.91 -2.15
C VAL A 26 -8.54 8.53 -0.90
N HIS A 27 -8.81 7.72 0.13
CA HIS A 27 -9.43 8.19 1.38
C HIS A 27 -8.65 7.74 2.61
N GLY A 28 -8.19 8.71 3.40
CA GLY A 28 -7.52 8.52 4.70
C GLY A 28 -8.32 9.04 5.90
N GLU A 29 -9.59 9.36 5.66
CA GLU A 29 -10.49 10.02 6.61
C GLU A 29 -9.88 11.29 7.26
N LYS A 30 -10.28 11.64 8.50
CA LYS A 30 -9.67 12.77 9.24
C LYS A 30 -8.30 12.42 9.84
N ILE A 31 -8.02 11.12 9.98
CA ILE A 31 -6.84 10.57 10.64
C ILE A 31 -5.59 10.81 9.79
N PHE A 32 -5.66 10.56 8.48
CA PHE A 32 -4.54 10.71 7.56
C PHE A 32 -4.72 11.94 6.67
N ASN A 33 -4.63 13.12 7.27
CA ASN A 33 -4.76 14.42 6.59
C ASN A 33 -3.42 15.03 6.11
N LYS A 34 -2.31 14.31 6.33
CA LYS A 34 -0.95 14.66 5.89
C LYS A 34 -0.22 13.40 5.43
N LEU A 35 0.92 13.59 4.76
CA LEU A 35 1.84 12.49 4.46
C LEU A 35 2.30 11.79 5.74
N VAL A 36 2.30 10.47 5.71
CA VAL A 36 2.75 9.62 6.83
C VAL A 36 3.74 8.58 6.33
N ILE A 37 4.69 8.21 7.18
CA ILE A 37 5.50 7.02 6.96
C ILE A 37 4.63 5.81 7.27
N VAL A 38 4.56 4.90 6.30
CA VAL A 38 3.69 3.73 6.38
C VAL A 38 4.35 2.67 7.26
N ASN A 39 3.56 2.11 8.17
CA ASN A 39 3.86 0.91 8.93
C ASN A 39 2.62 -0.01 8.98
N GLU A 40 2.71 -1.12 9.70
CA GLU A 40 1.62 -2.10 9.85
C GLU A 40 0.35 -1.43 10.41
N LYS A 41 0.50 -0.59 11.44
CA LYS A 41 -0.63 0.13 12.04
C LYS A 41 -1.34 1.05 11.05
N VAL A 42 -0.61 1.79 10.21
CA VAL A 42 -1.22 2.62 9.15
C VAL A 42 -2.04 1.75 8.18
N SER A 43 -1.52 0.57 7.81
CA SER A 43 -2.26 -0.37 6.96
C SER A 43 -3.55 -0.87 7.62
N GLU A 44 -3.50 -1.20 8.90
CA GLU A 44 -4.66 -1.63 9.69
C GLU A 44 -5.70 -0.53 9.84
N ASP A 45 -5.28 0.69 10.19
CA ASP A 45 -6.16 1.85 10.34
C ASP A 45 -6.84 2.26 9.01
N LEU A 46 -6.22 1.96 7.86
CA LEU A 46 -6.80 2.21 6.53
C LEU A 46 -7.79 1.12 6.08
N ARG A 47 -7.78 -0.10 6.65
CA ARG A 47 -8.68 -1.20 6.23
C ARG A 47 -10.17 -0.89 6.47
N PRO A 48 -10.59 -0.35 7.64
CA PRO A 48 -11.98 0.01 7.87
C PRO A 48 -12.53 1.03 6.88
N LEU A 49 -11.67 1.81 6.23
CA LEU A 49 -12.04 2.85 5.27
C LEU A 49 -12.30 2.33 3.85
N ILE A 50 -12.14 1.02 3.59
CA ILE A 50 -12.44 0.39 2.29
C ILE A 50 -13.81 0.81 1.71
N PRO A 51 -14.91 0.89 2.49
CA PRO A 51 -16.21 1.30 1.96
C PRO A 51 -16.25 2.72 1.38
N LEU A 52 -15.31 3.60 1.77
CA LEU A 52 -15.21 4.96 1.24
C LEU A 52 -14.54 5.01 -0.15
N SER A 53 -13.84 3.95 -0.55
CA SER A 53 -13.23 3.84 -1.88
C SER A 53 -13.10 2.37 -2.31
N PRO A 54 -14.23 1.67 -2.51
CA PRO A 54 -14.26 0.20 -2.62
C PRO A 54 -13.52 -0.35 -3.84
N LEU A 55 -13.44 0.42 -4.92
CA LEU A 55 -12.75 0.02 -6.16
C LEU A 55 -11.25 0.33 -6.15
N HIS A 56 -10.74 1.08 -5.17
CA HIS A 56 -9.34 1.54 -5.15
C HIS A 56 -8.60 1.09 -3.88
N GLN A 57 -9.24 1.22 -2.73
CA GLN A 57 -8.61 1.02 -1.43
C GLN A 57 -8.14 -0.42 -1.19
N PRO A 58 -8.93 -1.49 -1.51
CA PRO A 58 -8.45 -2.86 -1.33
C PRO A 58 -7.14 -3.14 -2.08
N TYR A 59 -7.07 -2.75 -3.36
CA TYR A 59 -5.88 -2.96 -4.19
C TYR A 59 -4.70 -2.08 -3.75
N ASN A 60 -4.98 -0.87 -3.28
CA ASN A 60 -3.95 -0.01 -2.73
C ASN A 60 -3.29 -0.65 -1.49
N LEU A 61 -4.10 -1.19 -0.57
CA LEU A 61 -3.63 -1.87 0.64
C LEU A 61 -2.91 -3.18 0.34
N GLN A 62 -3.34 -3.94 -0.68
CA GLN A 62 -2.64 -5.16 -1.11
C GLN A 62 -1.19 -4.88 -1.48
N VAL A 63 -0.93 -3.93 -2.38
CA VAL A 63 0.46 -3.59 -2.73
C VAL A 63 1.21 -2.98 -1.53
N LEU A 64 0.50 -2.39 -0.54
CA LEU A 64 1.15 -1.73 0.60
C LEU A 64 1.79 -2.82 1.47
N ALA A 65 1.04 -3.89 1.68
CA ALA A 65 1.52 -5.10 2.34
C ALA A 65 2.72 -5.72 1.60
N LEU A 66 2.74 -5.72 0.26
CA LEU A 66 3.89 -6.25 -0.50
C LEU A 66 5.20 -5.50 -0.23
N PHE A 67 5.14 -4.19 0.00
CA PHE A 67 6.32 -3.39 0.33
C PHE A 67 6.73 -3.51 1.80
N LEU A 68 5.80 -3.81 2.72
CA LEU A 68 6.12 -4.00 4.15
C LEU A 68 6.77 -5.36 4.45
N GLN A 69 6.73 -6.31 3.50
CA GLN A 69 7.29 -7.66 3.68
C GLN A 69 8.81 -7.76 3.42
N LYS A 70 9.46 -6.70 2.93
CA LYS A 70 10.83 -6.74 2.41
C LYS A 70 11.66 -5.58 2.96
#